data_AF-A0A4U9HP15-F1
#
_entry.id   AF-A0A4U9HP15-F1
#
_cell.length_a   1.000
_cell.length_b   1.000
_cell.length_c   1.000
_cell.angle_alpha   90.00
_cell.angle_beta   90.00
_cell.angle_gamma   90.00
#
_symmetry.space_group_name_H-M   'P 1'
#
loop_
_entity.id
_entity.type
_entity.pdbx_description
1 polymer ?
#
loop_
_entity_poly.entity_id
_entity_poly.type
_entity_poly.pdbx_seq_one_letter_code
_entity_poly.pdbx_strand_id
1 'polypeptide(L)'
;MAPSQASIPDAAPADNGASLPTGDAAVAAPAVDPNALVMDFSADCWLQVTDASGKTLFSGMQKSGGKLNLTGTAPYKLTIGAPAAVQIQYQGKPVDLSRFVKSNRVARLTVAAQ
;
A
#
# COMPACT_ATOMS: atom_id res chain seq x y z
N MET A 1 20.44 60.79 45.82
CA MET A 1 19.05 60.69 46.27
C MET A 1 18.20 60.23 45.09
N ALA A 2 17.30 59.27 45.32
CA ALA A 2 16.19 58.85 44.44
C ALA A 2 15.19 60.02 44.21
N PRO A 3 14.12 59.97 43.37
CA PRO A 3 13.13 58.88 43.16
C PRO A 3 12.88 58.53 41.67
N SER A 4 12.46 57.31 41.29
CA SER A 4 11.09 56.77 41.23
C SER A 4 10.19 57.36 40.14
N GLN A 5 9.76 56.51 39.18
CA GLN A 5 8.34 56.19 38.97
C GLN A 5 8.18 54.96 38.06
N ALA A 6 7.45 53.96 38.55
CA ALA A 6 6.95 52.80 37.83
C ALA A 6 5.47 53.02 37.44
N SER A 7 5.02 52.45 36.32
CA SER A 7 3.62 52.05 36.00
C SER A 7 3.62 51.37 34.61
N ILE A 8 3.64 50.02 34.48
CA ILE A 8 2.53 49.03 34.32
C ILE A 8 1.63 49.22 33.06
N PRO A 9 0.86 48.20 32.62
CA PRO A 9 1.23 46.92 31.99
C PRO A 9 0.40 46.68 30.68
N ASP A 10 0.49 45.48 30.07
CA ASP A 10 -0.64 44.70 29.49
C ASP A 10 -0.44 44.05 28.09
N ALA A 11 -0.79 42.75 28.08
CA ALA A 11 -1.28 41.85 27.04
C ALA A 11 -0.66 41.71 25.62
N ALA A 12 -0.03 40.54 25.42
CA ALA A 12 -0.27 39.47 24.42
C ALA A 12 -0.67 39.80 22.95
N PRO A 13 -0.17 39.00 21.99
CA PRO A 13 -0.93 37.81 21.55
C PRO A 13 -0.08 36.53 21.66
N ALA A 14 -0.64 35.44 22.17
CA ALA A 14 -1.46 34.45 21.46
C ALA A 14 -0.61 33.38 20.73
N ASP A 15 -0.84 32.15 21.16
CA ASP A 15 -1.03 30.99 20.30
C ASP A 15 0.09 30.69 19.31
N ASN A 16 1.08 29.93 19.76
CA ASN A 16 1.69 28.96 18.87
C ASN A 16 1.03 27.64 19.19
N GLY A 17 -0.10 27.41 18.52
CA GLY A 17 -0.82 26.17 18.51
C GLY A 17 0.15 25.01 18.46
N ALA A 18 0.00 24.12 19.44
CA ALA A 18 0.34 22.73 19.24
C ALA A 18 -0.56 22.27 18.08
N SER A 19 -0.06 22.46 16.85
CA SER A 19 -0.52 21.76 15.69
C SER A 19 -0.45 20.30 16.11
N LEU A 20 -1.64 19.73 16.30
CA LEU A 20 -1.86 18.31 16.16
C LEU A 20 -0.92 17.86 15.04
N PRO A 21 -0.09 16.80 15.22
CA PRO A 21 0.28 16.05 14.07
C PRO A 21 -1.03 15.40 13.59
N THR A 22 -1.84 16.17 12.87
CA THR A 22 -2.29 15.76 11.57
C THR A 22 -1.01 15.61 10.75
N GLY A 23 -0.19 14.62 11.12
CA GLY A 23 0.55 13.89 10.13
C GLY A 23 -0.57 13.33 9.29
N ASP A 24 -0.84 14.05 8.20
CA ASP A 24 -1.10 13.46 6.91
C ASP A 24 -0.76 12.00 7.02
N ALA A 25 -1.79 11.17 6.88
CA ALA A 25 -1.63 9.75 6.72
C ALA A 25 -0.45 9.58 5.76
N ALA A 26 0.71 9.37 6.37
CA ALA A 26 1.89 8.98 5.68
C ALA A 26 1.43 7.60 5.27
N VAL A 27 0.90 7.55 4.06
CA VAL A 27 1.33 6.56 3.12
C VAL A 27 2.84 6.68 3.13
N ALA A 28 3.46 6.14 4.20
CA ALA A 28 4.70 5.43 4.11
C ALA A 28 4.44 4.57 2.89
N ALA A 29 4.93 5.04 1.75
CA ALA A 29 5.23 4.15 0.66
C ALA A 29 6.00 3.06 1.39
N PRO A 30 5.40 1.88 1.63
CA PRO A 30 6.09 0.85 2.37
C PRO A 30 7.36 0.67 1.56
N ALA A 31 8.51 0.89 2.21
CA ALA A 31 9.82 0.83 1.60
C ALA A 31 9.74 -0.30 0.59
N VAL A 32 9.77 0.01 -0.71
CA VAL A 32 9.34 -0.96 -1.74
C VAL A 32 10.25 -2.14 -1.54
N ASP A 33 9.73 -3.14 -0.85
CA ASP A 33 10.53 -4.29 -0.50
C ASP A 33 11.02 -4.83 -1.85
N PRO A 34 12.24 -5.35 -1.94
CA PRO A 34 12.71 -5.97 -3.17
C PRO A 34 11.78 -7.11 -3.63
N ASN A 35 10.85 -7.52 -2.76
CA ASN A 35 9.83 -8.52 -2.98
C ASN A 35 8.39 -7.98 -2.91
N ALA A 36 8.18 -6.66 -2.98
CA ALA A 36 6.85 -6.05 -2.94
C ALA A 36 6.06 -6.32 -4.22
N LEU A 37 4.88 -6.89 -4.01
CA LEU A 37 3.87 -7.21 -4.98
C LEU A 37 2.67 -6.29 -4.70
N VAL A 38 2.46 -5.33 -5.57
CA VAL A 38 1.32 -4.43 -5.54
C VAL A 38 0.23 -5.04 -6.41
N MET A 39 -1.00 -5.04 -5.93
CA MET A 39 -2.16 -5.42 -6.71
C MET A 39 -3.22 -4.34 -6.62
N ASP A 40 -3.71 -3.93 -7.78
CA ASP A 40 -4.75 -2.92 -7.92
C ASP A 40 -6.00 -3.58 -8.48
N PHE A 41 -7.10 -3.50 -7.74
CA PHE A 41 -8.36 -4.14 -8.07
C PHE A 41 -9.33 -3.12 -8.63
N SER A 42 -9.96 -3.44 -9.76
CA SER A 42 -10.98 -2.62 -10.41
C SER A 42 -12.37 -3.28 -10.38
N ALA A 43 -12.50 -4.53 -9.93
CA ALA A 43 -13.78 -5.18 -9.67
C ALA A 43 -13.66 -6.23 -8.56
N ASP A 44 -14.78 -6.89 -8.23
CA ASP A 44 -14.79 -8.05 -7.33
C ASP A 44 -14.00 -9.21 -7.95
N CYS A 45 -12.96 -9.65 -7.27
CA CYS A 45 -12.09 -10.73 -7.71
C CYS A 45 -11.43 -11.42 -6.52
N TRP A 46 -11.46 -12.75 -6.54
CA TRP A 46 -10.68 -13.55 -5.61
C TRP A 46 -9.27 -13.80 -6.13
N LEU A 47 -8.30 -13.83 -5.21
CA LEU A 47 -6.93 -14.21 -5.51
C LEU A 47 -6.30 -14.98 -4.36
N GLN A 48 -5.25 -15.72 -4.70
CA GLN A 48 -4.43 -16.46 -3.78
C GLN A 48 -2.96 -16.31 -4.18
N VAL A 49 -2.11 -15.99 -3.21
CA VAL A 49 -0.65 -15.92 -3.31
C VAL A 49 -0.07 -16.96 -2.39
N THR A 50 0.74 -17.85 -2.95
CA THR A 50 1.46 -18.90 -2.24
C THR A 50 2.95 -18.69 -2.41
N ASP A 51 3.70 -18.83 -1.33
CA ASP A 51 5.16 -18.74 -1.26
C ASP A 51 5.87 -19.96 -1.86
N ALA A 52 7.19 -19.87 -2.05
CA ALA A 52 8.05 -21.01 -2.37
C ALA A 52 7.88 -22.19 -1.38
N SER A 53 7.65 -21.85 -0.11
CA SER A 53 7.44 -22.81 0.98
C SER A 53 6.11 -23.57 0.88
N GLY A 54 5.27 -23.27 -0.12
CA GLY A 54 3.90 -23.81 -0.23
C GLY A 54 2.91 -23.17 0.74
N LYS A 55 3.34 -22.16 1.50
CA LYS A 55 2.49 -21.41 2.43
C LYS A 55 1.73 -20.33 1.67
N THR A 56 0.42 -20.32 1.80
CA THR A 56 -0.40 -19.21 1.30
C THR A 56 -0.08 -17.96 2.10
N LEU A 57 0.61 -17.01 1.47
CA LEU A 57 0.89 -15.70 2.05
C LEU A 57 -0.38 -14.86 2.11
N PHE A 58 -1.19 -14.98 1.07
CA PHE A 58 -2.42 -14.23 0.96
C PHE A 58 -3.48 -15.04 0.26
N SER A 59 -4.71 -15.01 0.75
CA SER A 59 -5.87 -15.47 0.03
C SER A 59 -7.02 -14.58 0.41
N GLY A 60 -7.64 -13.95 -0.57
CA GLY A 60 -8.65 -12.94 -0.31
C GLY A 60 -9.49 -12.64 -1.52
N MET A 61 -10.70 -12.18 -1.27
CA MET A 61 -11.55 -11.55 -2.27
C MET A 61 -11.38 -10.05 -2.12
N GLN A 62 -10.86 -9.43 -3.16
CA GLN A 62 -10.71 -8.00 -3.23
C GLN A 62 -11.83 -7.41 -4.06
N LYS A 63 -12.36 -6.28 -3.60
CA LYS A 63 -13.37 -5.50 -4.31
C LYS A 63 -12.74 -4.39 -5.13
N SER A 64 -13.53 -3.83 -6.04
CA SER A 64 -13.17 -2.66 -6.85
C SER A 64 -12.60 -1.52 -5.99
N GLY A 65 -11.52 -0.90 -6.46
CA GLY A 65 -10.85 0.23 -5.83
C GLY A 65 -9.89 -0.15 -4.70
N GLY A 66 -9.73 -1.44 -4.41
CA GLY A 66 -8.73 -1.89 -3.44
C GLY A 66 -7.34 -1.86 -4.05
N LYS A 67 -6.35 -1.45 -3.26
CA LYS A 67 -4.95 -1.79 -3.52
C LYS A 67 -4.46 -2.70 -2.41
N LEU A 68 -3.67 -3.70 -2.76
CA LEU A 68 -3.07 -4.62 -1.82
C LEU A 68 -1.56 -4.65 -2.07
N ASN A 69 -0.79 -4.54 -1.00
CA ASN A 69 0.66 -4.64 -1.06
C ASN A 69 1.06 -5.89 -0.27
N LEU A 70 1.77 -6.80 -0.92
CA LEU A 70 2.18 -8.08 -0.37
C LEU A 70 3.67 -8.30 -0.57
N THR A 71 4.31 -8.92 0.40
CA THR A 71 5.73 -9.27 0.36
C THR A 71 5.90 -10.70 0.85
N GLY A 72 6.89 -11.42 0.32
CA GLY A 72 7.23 -12.75 0.84
C GLY A 72 8.52 -13.33 0.28
N THR A 73 8.52 -14.62 -0.02
CA THR A 73 9.63 -15.37 -0.62
C THR A 73 9.22 -16.00 -1.96
N ALA A 74 10.02 -15.73 -2.99
CA ALA A 74 9.81 -16.31 -4.29
C ALA A 74 10.42 -17.72 -4.41
N PRO A 75 9.93 -18.59 -5.31
CA PRO A 75 8.86 -18.38 -6.29
C PRO A 75 7.45 -18.26 -5.69
N TYR A 76 6.76 -17.16 -6.00
CA TYR A 76 5.36 -16.96 -5.66
C TYR A 76 4.45 -17.61 -6.68
N LYS A 77 3.47 -18.37 -6.24
CA LYS A 77 2.34 -18.83 -7.05
C LYS A 77 1.16 -17.93 -6.82
N LEU A 78 0.81 -17.18 -7.85
CA LEU A 78 -0.36 -16.31 -7.86
C LEU A 78 -1.48 -16.96 -8.67
N THR A 79 -2.64 -17.09 -8.05
CA THR A 79 -3.87 -17.57 -8.67
C THR A 79 -4.90 -16.45 -8.56
N ILE A 80 -5.42 -15.96 -9.68
CA ILE A 80 -6.38 -14.87 -9.75
C ILE A 80 -7.62 -15.37 -10.49
N GLY A 81 -8.79 -15.29 -9.86
CA GLY A 81 -10.06 -15.71 -10.46
C GLY A 81 -10.49 -14.87 -11.66
N ALA A 82 -10.42 -13.54 -11.50
CA ALA A 82 -10.80 -12.56 -12.52
C ALA A 82 -9.61 -11.64 -12.85
N PRO A 83 -8.68 -12.07 -13.71
CA PRO A 83 -7.54 -11.24 -14.09
C PRO A 83 -7.96 -9.97 -14.84
N ALA A 84 -9.18 -9.91 -15.39
CA ALA A 84 -9.72 -8.70 -16.01
C ALA A 84 -9.98 -7.58 -14.98
N ALA A 85 -10.13 -7.95 -13.71
CA ALA A 85 -10.51 -7.08 -12.62
C ALA A 85 -9.35 -6.71 -11.70
N VAL A 86 -8.12 -7.17 -11.99
CA VAL A 86 -6.94 -6.87 -11.17
C VAL A 86 -5.70 -6.68 -12.03
N GLN A 87 -4.88 -5.70 -11.65
CA GLN A 87 -3.52 -5.52 -12.14
C GLN A 87 -2.55 -5.87 -11.03
N ILE A 88 -1.45 -6.54 -11.37
CA ILE A 88 -0.40 -6.90 -10.42
C ILE A 88 0.89 -6.27 -10.90
N GLN A 89 1.66 -5.72 -9.97
CA GLN A 89 2.96 -5.11 -10.21
C GLN A 89 3.95 -5.69 -9.21
N TYR A 90 5.02 -6.29 -9.68
CA TYR A 90 6.08 -6.85 -8.84
C TYR A 90 7.32 -5.98 -8.93
N GLN A 91 7.82 -5.46 -7.81
CA GLN A 91 8.97 -4.55 -7.79
C GLN A 91 8.78 -3.32 -8.69
N GLY A 92 7.54 -2.83 -8.80
CA GLY A 92 7.17 -1.77 -9.75
C GLY A 92 7.11 -2.20 -11.22
N LYS A 93 7.35 -3.49 -11.54
CA LYS A 93 7.18 -4.04 -12.88
C LYS A 93 5.77 -4.62 -13.04
N PRO A 94 4.97 -4.14 -14.01
CA PRO A 94 3.66 -4.72 -14.27
C PRO A 94 3.82 -6.18 -14.68
N VAL A 95 3.08 -7.06 -14.01
CA VAL A 95 3.04 -8.49 -14.28
C VAL A 95 2.07 -8.74 -15.42
N ASP A 96 2.50 -9.48 -16.45
CA ASP A 96 1.67 -9.74 -17.61
C ASP A 96 0.56 -10.75 -17.29
N LEU A 97 -0.64 -10.23 -17.11
CA LEU A 97 -1.87 -10.99 -16.88
C LEU A 97 -2.75 -11.01 -18.14
N SER A 98 -2.41 -10.24 -19.17
CA SER A 98 -3.25 -10.00 -20.35
C SER A 98 -3.58 -11.28 -21.10
N ARG A 99 -2.68 -12.27 -21.09
CA ARG A 99 -2.91 -13.61 -21.68
C ARG A 99 -4.15 -14.29 -21.08
N PHE A 100 -4.32 -14.15 -19.76
CA PHE A 100 -5.37 -14.81 -18.98
C PHE A 100 -6.68 -14.04 -19.04
N VAL A 101 -6.62 -12.71 -19.01
CA VAL A 101 -7.77 -11.81 -19.28
C VAL A 101 -8.44 -12.18 -20.59
N LYS A 102 -7.63 -12.30 -21.65
CA LYS A 102 -8.12 -12.58 -23.02
C LYS A 102 -8.72 -13.99 -23.16
N SER A 103 -8.28 -14.92 -22.33
CA SER A 103 -8.80 -16.29 -22.29
C SER A 103 -10.00 -16.46 -21.35
N ASN A 104 -10.43 -15.39 -20.65
CA ASN A 104 -11.47 -15.41 -19.61
C ASN A 104 -11.31 -16.59 -18.63
N ARG A 105 -10.08 -16.83 -18.19
CA ARG A 105 -9.70 -17.93 -17.29
C ARG A 105 -8.93 -17.40 -16.09
N VAL A 106 -8.89 -18.23 -15.04
CA VAL A 106 -8.08 -18.00 -13.85
C VAL A 106 -6.61 -17.75 -14.26
N ALA A 107 -6.04 -16.61 -13.86
CA ALA A 107 -4.63 -16.35 -14.10
C ALA A 107 -3.78 -17.07 -13.06
N ARG A 108 -2.96 -18.01 -13.53
CA ARG A 108 -1.97 -18.69 -12.71
C ARG A 108 -0.60 -18.29 -13.19
N LEU A 109 0.07 -17.43 -12.42
CA LEU A 109 1.46 -17.10 -12.65
C LEU A 109 2.32 -17.62 -11.53
N THR A 110 3.55 -17.95 -11.90
CA THR A 110 4.62 -18.16 -10.94
C THR A 110 5.59 -17.00 -11.10
N VAL A 111 5.76 -16.19 -10.07
CA VAL A 111 6.69 -15.06 -10.03
C VAL A 111 7.92 -15.50 -9.25
N ALA A 112 9.02 -15.78 -9.94
CA ALA A 112 10.32 -15.96 -9.28
C ALA A 112 10.95 -14.58 -9.04
N ALA A 113 11.46 -14.33 -7.84
CA ALA A 113 12.42 -13.26 -7.58
C ALA A 113 13.68 -13.71 -8.29
N GLN A 114 14.07 -12.96 -9.31
CA GLN A 114 15.28 -13.22 -10.07
C GLN A 114 16.47 -12.53 -9.40
#